data_AF-A0A815W9F2-F1
#
_entry.id   AF-A0A815W9F2-F1
#
_cell.length_a   1.000
_cell.length_b   1.000
_cell.length_c   1.000
_cell.angle_alpha   90.00
_cell.angle_beta   90.00
_cell.angle_gamma   90.00
#
_symmetry.space_group_name_H-M   'P 1'
#
loop_
_entity.id
_entity.type
_entity.pdbx_description
1 polymer ?
#
loop_
_entity_poly.entity_id
_entity_poly.type
_entity_poly.pdbx_seq_one_letter_code
_entity_poly.pdbx_strand_id
1 'polypeptide(L)' 'FTYHAAPLAVGTRQLCLLPPRSYSDFNGFIRKVSYLGLQLCERNPSDGQWTLKTPPIPPLQHANNVSFDWQTMK' A
#
# COMPACT_ATOMS: atom_id res chain seq x y z
N PHE A 1 -9.57 6.52 -2.79
CA PHE A 1 -10.01 6.32 -1.40
C PHE A 1 -8.81 6.30 -0.47
N THR A 2 -8.95 6.75 0.78
CA THR A 2 -7.92 6.67 1.82
C THR A 2 -8.30 5.59 2.84
N TYR A 3 -7.40 4.64 3.09
CA TYR A 3 -7.64 3.49 3.95
C TYR A 3 -6.35 3.04 4.64
N HIS A 4 -6.47 2.13 5.61
CA HIS A 4 -5.33 1.39 6.15
C HIS A 4 -4.77 0.39 5.11
N ALA A 5 -3.53 -0.07 5.30
CA ALA A 5 -2.87 -1.01 4.39
C ALA A 5 -3.67 -2.31 4.17
N ALA A 6 -4.31 -2.84 5.23
CA ALA A 6 -5.08 -4.08 5.18
C ALA A 6 -6.32 -4.00 4.24
N PRO A 7 -7.28 -3.08 4.46
CA PRO A 7 -8.42 -2.92 3.57
C PRO A 7 -8.02 -2.52 2.14
N LEU A 8 -6.94 -1.75 1.96
CA LEU A 8 -6.40 -1.46 0.62
C LEU A 8 -5.97 -2.75 -0.10
N ALA A 9 -5.23 -3.61 0.59
CA ALA A 9 -4.72 -4.86 0.03
C ALA A 9 -5.82 -5.89 -0.28
N VAL A 10 -6.85 -5.97 0.56
CA VAL A 10 -7.99 -6.88 0.38
C VAL A 10 -8.93 -6.35 -0.70
N GLY A 11 -9.33 -5.08 -0.62
CA GLY A 11 -10.27 -4.47 -1.54
C GLY A 11 -9.75 -4.43 -2.98
N THR A 12 -8.46 -4.13 -3.17
CA THR A 12 -7.86 -4.14 -4.52
C THR A 12 -7.82 -5.53 -5.14
N ARG A 13 -7.62 -6.59 -4.34
CA ARG A 13 -7.68 -7.97 -4.82
C ARG A 13 -9.09 -8.42 -5.17
N GLN A 14 -10.05 -8.13 -4.30
CA GLN A 14 -11.46 -8.42 -4.57
C GLN A 14 -11.94 -7.71 -5.85
N LEU A 15 -11.55 -6.45 -6.02
CA LEU A 15 -11.86 -5.66 -7.21
C LEU A 15 -11.29 -6.29 -8.49
N CYS A 16 -10.04 -6.78 -8.44
CA CYS A 16 -9.38 -7.45 -9.56
C CYS A 16 -9.70 -8.95 -9.68
N LEU A 17 -10.71 -9.45 -8.96
CA LEU A 17 -11.10 -10.87 -8.95
C LEU A 17 -9.94 -11.83 -8.62
N LEU A 18 -8.98 -11.38 -7.83
CA LEU A 18 -7.83 -12.18 -7.39
C LEU A 18 -8.18 -12.95 -6.10
N PRO A 19 -7.65 -14.18 -5.92
CA PRO A 19 -7.88 -14.94 -4.71
C PRO A 19 -7.28 -14.22 -3.48
N PRO A 20 -7.89 -14.40 -2.29
CA PRO A 20 -7.29 -13.95 -1.03
C PRO A 20 -5.89 -14.52 -0.84
N ARG A 21 -5.02 -13.75 -0.19
CA ARG A 21 -3.69 -14.24 0.20
C ARG A 21 -3.81 -15.16 1.41
N SER A 22 -2.84 -16.06 1.57
CA SER A 22 -2.64 -16.77 2.84
C SER A 22 -2.33 -15.75 3.96
N TYR A 23 -2.58 -16.13 5.21
CA TYR A 23 -2.31 -15.24 6.35
C TYR A 23 -0.84 -14.83 6.44
N SER A 24 0.10 -15.77 6.22
CA SER A 24 1.54 -15.49 6.25
C SER A 24 1.95 -14.49 5.19
N ASP A 25 1.48 -14.67 3.95
CA ASP A 25 1.79 -13.78 2.83
C ASP A 25 1.18 -12.39 3.04
N PHE A 26 -0.05 -12.36 3.56
CA PHE A 26 -0.74 -11.12 3.87
C PHE A 26 -0.01 -10.33 4.97
N ASN A 27 0.36 -10.98 6.08
CA ASN A 27 1.09 -10.32 7.17
C ASN A 27 2.45 -9.80 6.70
N GLY A 28 3.18 -10.57 5.88
CA GLY A 28 4.44 -10.14 5.28
C GLY A 28 4.29 -8.97 4.31
N PHE A 29 3.19 -8.91 3.56
CA PHE A 29 2.87 -7.79 2.67
C PHE A 29 2.56 -6.51 3.45
N ILE A 30 1.66 -6.58 4.44
CA ILE A 30 1.19 -5.40 5.18
C ILE A 30 2.31 -4.66 5.90
N ARG A 31 3.27 -5.40 6.45
CA ARG A 31 4.44 -4.81 7.14
C ARG A 31 5.38 -4.03 6.22
N LYS A 32 5.26 -4.19 4.89
CA LYS A 32 6.09 -3.51 3.90
C LYS A 32 5.43 -2.28 3.28
N VAL A 33 4.13 -2.07 3.53
CA VAL A 33 3.41 -0.92 2.98
C VAL A 33 3.83 0.33 3.77
N SER A 34 4.43 1.29 3.07
CA SER A 34 4.81 2.58 3.65
C SER A 34 3.59 3.47 3.89
N TYR A 35 3.74 4.47 4.75
CA TYR A 35 2.76 5.55 4.84
C TYR A 35 2.59 6.23 3.48
N LEU A 36 1.34 6.61 3.16
CA LEU A 36 0.95 7.14 1.85
C LEU A 36 1.30 6.20 0.67
N GLY A 37 1.47 4.90 0.93
CA GLY A 37 1.55 3.90 -0.12
C GLY A 37 0.31 3.93 -1.01
N LEU A 38 0.52 3.94 -2.31
CA LEU A 38 -0.54 4.06 -3.31
C LEU A 38 -0.64 2.79 -4.15
N GLN A 39 -1.87 2.32 -4.38
CA GLN A 39 -2.18 1.29 -5.36
C GLN A 39 -3.20 1.85 -6.35
N LEU A 40 -3.00 1.58 -7.64
CA LEU A 40 -3.92 1.95 -8.71
C LEU A 40 -4.58 0.68 -9.28
N CYS A 41 -5.90 0.73 -9.40
CA CYS A 41 -6.67 -0.24 -10.19
C CYS A 41 -7.33 0.50 -11.34
N GLU A 42 -7.16 0.01 -12.55
CA GLU A 42 -7.81 0.55 -13.75
C GLU A 42 -8.79 -0.46 -14.32
N ARG A 43 -9.97 0.03 -14.72
CA ARG A 43 -10.97 -0.77 -15.41
C ARG A 43 -10.71 -0.71 -16.91
N ASN A 44 -10.45 -1.86 -17.52
CA ASN A 44 -10.28 -1.94 -18.96
C ASN A 44 -11.65 -1.68 -19.65
N PRO A 45 -11.74 -0.70 -20.57
CA PRO A 45 -12.99 -0.39 -21.26
C PRO A 45 -13.53 -1.52 -22.15
N SER A 46 -12.67 -2.42 -22.65
CA SER A 46 -13.09 -3.44 -23.62
C SER A 46 -13.77 -4.65 -22.99
N ASP A 47 -13.30 -5.10 -21.83
CA ASP A 47 -13.80 -6.30 -21.13
C ASP A 47 -14.41 -5.98 -19.76
N GLY A 48 -14.30 -4.72 -19.29
CA GLY A 48 -14.82 -4.26 -18.01
C GLY A 48 -14.05 -4.75 -16.79
N GLN A 49 -12.92 -5.45 -16.96
CA GLN A 49 -12.13 -6.05 -15.88
C GLN A 49 -11.24 -5.01 -15.19
N TRP A 50 -11.08 -5.15 -13.87
CA TRP A 50 -10.16 -4.32 -13.11
C TRP A 50 -8.79 -4.98 -13.01
N THR A 51 -7.74 -4.19 -13.23
CA THR A 51 -6.36 -4.67 -13.15
C THR A 51 -5.50 -3.72 -12.32
N LEU A 52 -4.55 -4.29 -11.56
CA LEU A 52 -3.56 -3.49 -10.84
C LEU A 52 -2.58 -2.87 -11.84
N LYS A 53 -2.31 -1.59 -11.65
CA LYS A 53 -1.41 -0.79 -12.49
C LYS A 53 -0.42 -0.02 -11.64
N THR A 54 0.65 0.43 -12.29
CA THR A 54 1.63 1.30 -11.66
C THR A 54 0.97 2.64 -11.34
N PRO A 55 1.09 3.15 -10.10
CA PRO A 55 0.58 4.47 -9.77
C PRO A 55 1.25 5.57 -10.62
N PRO A 56 0.53 6.66 -10.94
CA PRO A 56 1.04 7.72 -11.82
C PRO A 56 2.02 8.67 -11.11
N ILE A 57 2.19 8.52 -9.80
CA ILE A 57 3.09 9.32 -8.97
C ILE A 57 4.20 8.44 -8.39
N PRO A 58 5.42 9.00 -8.19
CA PRO A 58 6.50 8.27 -7.57
C PRO A 58 6.19 7.95 -6.09
N PRO A 59 6.80 6.90 -5.53
CA PRO A 59 6.66 6.59 -4.11
C PRO A 59 7.31 7.68 -3.24
N LEU A 60 6.73 7.92 -2.07
CA LEU A 60 7.31 8.81 -1.06
C LEU A 60 8.21 8.02 -0.10
N GLN A 61 9.46 8.45 0.04
CA GLN A 61 10.42 7.87 0.97
C GLN A 61 11.15 8.98 1.72
N HIS A 62 11.26 8.84 3.05
CA HIS A 62 12.06 9.72 3.89
C HIS A 62 12.69 8.91 5.03
N ALA A 63 13.80 9.41 5.56
CA ALA A 63 14.45 8.81 6.73
C ALA A 63 13.69 9.17 8.02
N ASN A 64 13.96 8.40 9.08
CA ASN A 64 13.53 8.77 10.42
C ASN A 64 14.30 10.01 10.90
N ASN A 65 13.61 10.90 11.60
CA ASN A 65 14.26 11.94 12.40
C ASN A 65 14.13 11.55 13.86
N VAL A 66 15.25 11.32 14.53
CA VAL A 66 15.25 10.92 15.94
C VAL A 66 14.91 12.12 16.83
N SER A 67 14.25 11.86 17.95
CA SER A 67 13.97 12.91 18.93
C SER A 67 15.27 13.52 19.45
N PHE A 68 15.35 14.85 19.47
CA PHE A 68 16.48 15.56 20.04
C PHE A 68 16.13 16.17 21.40
N ASP A 69 16.92 15.87 22.43
CA ASP A 69 16.86 16.50 23.74
C ASP A 69 18.24 17.10 24.09
N TRP A 70 18.28 18.44 24.16
CA TRP A 70 19.49 19.20 24.40
C TRP A 70 20.04 19.06 25.81
N GLN A 71 19.23 18.62 26.79
CA GLN A 71 19.67 18.47 28.17
C GLN A 71 20.40 17.15 28.41
N THR A 72 20.02 16.11 27.66
CA THR A 72 20.52 14.75 27.84
C THR A 72 21.50 14.32 26.75
N MET A 73 21.44 14.93 25.56
CA MET A 73 22.42 14.68 24.48
C MET A 73 23.52 15.73 24.49
N LYS A 74 24.63 15.39 25.17
CA LYS A 74 25.96 15.98 24.92
C LYS A 74 26.68 15.23 23.80
#